data_AF-A0A7S1EQN2-F1
#
_entry.id   AF-A0A7S1EQN2-F1
#
_cell.length_a   1.000
_cell.length_b   1.000
_cell.length_c   1.000
_cell.angle_alpha   90.00
_cell.angle_beta   90.00
_cell.angle_gamma   90.00
#
_symmetry.space_group_name_H-M   'P 1'
#
loop_
_entity.id
_entity.type
_entity.pdbx_description
1 polymer ?
#
loop_
_entity_poly.entity_id
_entity_poly.type
_entity_poly.pdbx_seq_one_letter_code
_entity_poly.pdbx_strand_id
1 'polypeptide(L)'
;FISLLSAARLQPSLTHERLGELANFMASVASGYPKDSQSVASEIAAFLDESAPVMQPVLRKQLVRSISVLRSKGAIELTVTVPLFFRMLSIRDKALRVSLHSQIIADIKSLNQKHKNEQLNRKLQTFLFQMIQENDELLVKRALHLLSELFRRRIWNDERTVNVISLACFHDSASIFLIAARFLLGSNQNLDSEYQAESGSESDGEEETESGKGKKNKGLKFDSSGIEGKAMWEAFHKTSKKSTRKKKRVERAIAKAQKKSAFHSDSNGVELEDNPFAAIMMLHDPQ
;
A
#
# COMPACT_ATOMS: atom_id res chain seq x y z
N PHE A 1 -14.88 -23.82 -13.96
CA PHE A 1 -13.72 -22.98 -13.59
C PHE A 1 -12.42 -23.60 -14.09
N ILE A 2 -12.05 -24.80 -13.62
CA ILE A 2 -10.80 -25.48 -14.00
C ILE A 2 -10.60 -25.56 -15.52
N SER A 3 -11.62 -25.96 -16.29
CA SER A 3 -11.54 -26.04 -17.76
C SER A 3 -11.32 -24.68 -18.45
N LEU A 4 -11.82 -23.59 -17.87
CA LEU A 4 -11.58 -22.23 -18.39
C LEU A 4 -10.18 -21.76 -18.01
N LEU A 5 -9.71 -22.13 -16.82
CA LEU A 5 -8.35 -21.82 -16.38
C LEU A 5 -7.30 -22.56 -17.24
N SER A 6 -7.53 -23.84 -17.56
CA SER A 6 -6.64 -24.59 -18.45
C SER A 6 -6.62 -24.02 -19.87
N ALA A 7 -7.77 -23.61 -20.40
CA ALA A 7 -7.82 -22.90 -21.67
C ALA A 7 -7.06 -21.56 -21.62
N ALA A 8 -7.19 -20.81 -20.52
CA ALA A 8 -6.47 -19.56 -20.33
C ALA A 8 -4.95 -19.74 -20.17
N ARG A 9 -4.49 -20.87 -19.61
CA ARG A 9 -3.06 -21.23 -19.57
C ARG A 9 -2.47 -21.46 -20.96
N LEU A 10 -3.24 -22.01 -21.89
CA LEU A 10 -2.80 -22.23 -23.28
C LEU A 10 -2.71 -20.91 -24.06
N GLN A 11 -3.59 -19.96 -23.79
CA GLN A 11 -3.61 -18.65 -24.47
C GLN A 11 -3.82 -17.49 -23.49
N PRO A 12 -2.77 -17.09 -22.74
CA PRO A 12 -2.88 -16.07 -21.69
C PRO A 12 -3.12 -14.65 -22.21
N SER A 13 -2.75 -14.37 -23.46
CA SER A 13 -2.91 -13.06 -24.10
C SER A 13 -4.33 -12.75 -24.54
N LEU A 14 -5.21 -13.76 -24.60
CA LEU A 14 -6.61 -13.58 -24.97
C LEU A 14 -7.43 -13.03 -23.82
N THR A 15 -8.53 -12.36 -24.18
CA THR A 15 -9.53 -11.87 -23.24
C THR A 15 -10.39 -13.00 -22.71
N HIS A 16 -10.24 -13.33 -21.43
CA HIS A 16 -11.06 -14.35 -20.74
C HIS A 16 -12.00 -13.73 -19.71
N GLU A 17 -12.99 -12.94 -20.17
CA GLU A 17 -13.91 -12.21 -19.28
C GLU A 17 -14.63 -13.13 -18.29
N ARG A 18 -15.17 -14.24 -18.80
CA ARG A 18 -15.89 -15.25 -18.00
C ARG A 18 -15.02 -15.87 -16.91
N LEU A 19 -13.71 -16.00 -17.13
CA LEU A 19 -12.80 -16.52 -16.11
C LEU A 19 -12.67 -15.54 -14.94
N GLY A 20 -12.52 -14.25 -15.24
CA GLY A 20 -12.42 -13.21 -14.22
C GLY A 20 -13.72 -13.03 -13.42
N GLU A 21 -14.88 -13.10 -14.07
CA GLU A 21 -16.18 -13.10 -13.39
C GLU A 21 -16.33 -14.31 -12.48
N LEU A 22 -16.01 -15.51 -12.98
CA LEU A 22 -16.12 -16.73 -12.22
C LEU A 22 -15.15 -16.76 -11.03
N ALA A 23 -13.92 -16.28 -11.21
CA ALA A 23 -12.95 -16.16 -10.11
C ALA A 23 -13.49 -15.25 -8.98
N ASN A 24 -14.08 -14.10 -9.32
CA ASN A 24 -14.68 -13.20 -8.35
C ASN A 24 -15.91 -13.84 -7.67
N PHE A 25 -16.73 -14.58 -8.41
CA PHE A 25 -17.84 -15.34 -7.84
C PHE A 25 -17.35 -16.41 -6.87
N MET A 26 -16.34 -17.21 -7.24
CA MET A 26 -15.77 -18.23 -6.34
C MET A 26 -15.18 -17.60 -5.08
N ALA A 27 -14.51 -16.45 -5.21
CA ALA A 27 -14.03 -15.69 -4.07
C ALA A 27 -15.16 -15.18 -3.16
N SER A 28 -16.33 -14.80 -3.71
CA SER A 28 -17.48 -14.32 -2.93
C SER A 28 -18.19 -15.45 -2.17
N VAL A 29 -18.29 -16.65 -2.74
CA VAL A 29 -18.92 -17.83 -2.08
C VAL A 29 -17.96 -18.66 -1.23
N ALA A 30 -16.67 -18.34 -1.19
CA ALA A 30 -15.63 -19.11 -0.52
C ALA A 30 -15.91 -19.44 0.97
N SER A 31 -16.68 -18.60 1.69
CA SER A 31 -17.06 -18.86 3.08
C SER A 31 -17.96 -20.08 3.26
N GLY A 32 -18.72 -20.47 2.23
CA GLY A 32 -19.56 -21.67 2.24
C GLY A 32 -18.81 -22.95 1.85
N TYR A 33 -17.62 -22.84 1.26
CA TYR A 33 -16.88 -23.95 0.65
C TYR A 33 -15.37 -23.86 0.97
N PRO A 34 -14.95 -24.12 2.22
CA PRO A 34 -13.57 -23.92 2.66
C PRO A 34 -12.56 -24.84 1.95
N LYS A 35 -12.93 -26.09 1.63
CA LYS A 35 -12.03 -27.03 0.93
C LYS A 35 -11.80 -26.63 -0.53
N ASP A 36 -12.89 -26.34 -1.25
CA ASP A 36 -12.80 -25.97 -2.67
C ASP A 36 -12.17 -24.59 -2.86
N SER A 37 -12.40 -23.66 -1.92
CA SER A 37 -11.80 -22.32 -1.99
C SER A 37 -10.28 -22.32 -1.85
N GLN A 38 -9.70 -23.25 -1.08
CA GLN A 38 -8.24 -23.43 -0.99
C GLN A 38 -7.66 -23.92 -2.33
N SER A 39 -8.29 -24.92 -2.94
CA SER A 39 -7.89 -25.42 -4.27
C SER A 39 -7.96 -24.31 -5.32
N VAL A 40 -9.06 -23.56 -5.34
CA VAL A 40 -9.25 -22.44 -6.27
C VAL A 40 -8.21 -21.34 -6.05
N ALA A 41 -7.93 -20.99 -4.80
CA ALA A 41 -6.92 -19.97 -4.48
C ALA A 41 -5.53 -20.40 -4.97
N SER A 42 -5.16 -21.67 -4.76
CA SER A 42 -3.89 -22.23 -5.24
C SER A 42 -3.79 -22.20 -6.77
N GLU A 43 -4.84 -22.61 -7.47
CA GLU A 43 -4.86 -22.63 -8.95
C GLU A 43 -4.79 -21.23 -9.57
N ILE A 44 -5.46 -20.24 -8.96
CA ILE A 44 -5.36 -18.83 -9.40
C ILE A 44 -3.95 -18.28 -9.11
N ALA A 45 -3.37 -18.59 -7.95
CA ALA A 45 -2.03 -18.15 -7.58
C ALA A 45 -0.98 -18.70 -8.55
N ALA A 46 -1.03 -20.00 -8.86
CA ALA A 46 -0.15 -20.63 -9.84
C ALA A 46 -0.28 -20.00 -11.23
N PHE A 47 -1.52 -19.75 -11.69
CA PHE A 47 -1.75 -19.13 -12.99
C PHE A 47 -1.23 -17.69 -13.07
N LEU A 48 -1.37 -16.90 -11.99
CA LEU A 48 -0.78 -15.57 -11.92
C LEU A 48 0.75 -15.64 -11.93
N ASP A 49 1.35 -16.59 -11.23
CA ASP A 49 2.81 -16.71 -11.19
C ASP A 49 3.41 -17.03 -12.56
N GLU A 50 2.77 -17.93 -13.32
CA GLU A 50 3.23 -18.36 -14.64
C GLU A 50 2.98 -17.32 -15.74
N SER A 51 1.79 -16.68 -15.72
CA SER A 51 1.27 -15.97 -16.89
C SER A 51 1.02 -14.48 -16.66
N ALA A 52 1.28 -13.91 -15.47
CA ALA A 52 0.95 -12.52 -15.19
C ALA A 52 1.55 -11.50 -16.18
N PRO A 53 2.80 -11.59 -16.67
CA PRO A 53 3.36 -10.61 -17.59
C PRO A 53 2.61 -10.51 -18.93
N VAL A 54 2.14 -11.65 -19.46
CA VAL A 54 1.49 -11.76 -20.78
C VAL A 54 -0.03 -11.60 -20.70
N MET A 55 -0.60 -11.71 -19.50
CA MET A 55 -2.03 -11.61 -19.25
C MET A 55 -2.58 -10.20 -19.53
N GLN A 56 -3.81 -10.13 -20.02
CA GLN A 56 -4.56 -8.88 -20.17
C GLN A 56 -4.71 -8.13 -18.82
N PRO A 57 -4.49 -6.80 -18.77
CA PRO A 57 -4.53 -6.02 -17.52
C PRO A 57 -5.83 -6.15 -16.73
N VAL A 58 -6.97 -6.23 -17.43
CA VAL A 58 -8.31 -6.36 -16.82
C VAL A 58 -8.44 -7.69 -16.08
N LEU A 59 -8.09 -8.80 -16.74
CA LEU A 59 -8.14 -10.13 -16.14
C LEU A 59 -7.17 -10.22 -14.96
N ARG A 60 -5.95 -9.71 -15.14
CA ARG A 60 -4.93 -9.67 -14.08
C ARG A 60 -5.44 -8.98 -12.83
N LYS A 61 -6.08 -7.82 -12.98
CA LYS A 61 -6.71 -7.08 -11.87
C LYS A 61 -7.85 -7.85 -11.21
N GLN A 62 -8.70 -8.55 -12.00
CA GLN A 62 -9.79 -9.36 -11.47
C GLN A 62 -9.29 -10.56 -10.67
N LEU A 63 -8.24 -11.24 -11.13
CA LEU A 63 -7.63 -12.38 -10.43
C LEU A 63 -6.93 -11.94 -9.13
N VAL A 64 -6.16 -10.85 -9.16
CA VAL A 64 -5.55 -10.27 -7.96
C VAL A 64 -6.62 -9.91 -6.93
N ARG A 65 -7.71 -9.27 -7.35
CA ARG A 65 -8.86 -8.98 -6.47
C ARG A 65 -9.45 -10.26 -5.87
N SER A 66 -9.60 -11.30 -6.68
CA SER A 66 -10.13 -12.59 -6.24
C SER A 66 -9.23 -13.23 -5.17
N ILE A 67 -7.92 -13.23 -5.36
CA ILE A 67 -6.94 -13.69 -4.35
C ILE A 67 -7.03 -12.84 -3.07
N SER A 68 -7.07 -11.51 -3.18
CA SER A 68 -7.16 -10.63 -2.01
C SER A 68 -8.36 -10.94 -1.12
N VAL A 69 -9.51 -11.26 -1.73
CA VAL A 69 -10.74 -11.68 -1.04
C VAL A 69 -10.59 -13.09 -0.47
N LEU A 70 -10.09 -14.06 -1.24
CA LEU A 70 -9.86 -15.44 -0.78
C LEU A 70 -8.92 -15.48 0.43
N ARG A 71 -7.87 -14.68 0.41
CA ARG A 71 -6.94 -14.50 1.52
C ARG A 71 -7.62 -13.88 2.74
N SER A 72 -8.50 -12.88 2.57
CA SER A 72 -9.25 -12.30 3.70
C SER A 72 -10.17 -13.32 4.40
N LYS A 73 -10.53 -14.39 3.68
CA LYS A 73 -11.34 -15.50 4.16
C LYS A 73 -10.52 -16.71 4.65
N GLY A 74 -9.19 -16.62 4.63
CA GLY A 74 -8.30 -17.67 5.10
C GLY A 74 -8.11 -18.84 4.13
N ALA A 75 -8.45 -18.69 2.84
CA ALA A 75 -8.25 -19.75 1.83
C ALA A 75 -6.81 -19.87 1.32
N ILE A 76 -5.96 -18.85 1.55
CA ILE A 76 -4.55 -18.85 1.19
C ILE A 76 -3.75 -18.05 2.23
N GLU A 77 -2.53 -18.52 2.53
CA GLU A 77 -1.66 -17.85 3.50
C GLU A 77 -0.98 -16.60 2.92
N LEU A 78 -0.68 -15.63 3.79
CA LEU A 78 0.08 -14.42 3.44
C LEU A 78 1.52 -14.75 3.01
N THR A 79 2.09 -15.84 3.53
CA THR A 79 3.43 -16.34 3.20
C THR A 79 3.57 -16.71 1.72
N VAL A 80 2.48 -17.07 1.05
CA VAL A 80 2.44 -17.35 -0.39
C VAL A 80 2.00 -16.11 -1.17
N THR A 81 1.01 -15.39 -0.66
CA THR A 81 0.37 -14.27 -1.36
C THR A 81 1.29 -13.05 -1.50
N VAL A 82 2.05 -12.70 -0.44
CA VAL A 82 2.93 -11.53 -0.44
C VAL A 82 4.08 -11.69 -1.44
N PRO A 83 4.82 -12.82 -1.48
CA PRO A 83 5.84 -13.04 -2.51
C PRO A 83 5.29 -13.01 -3.94
N LEU A 84 4.11 -13.59 -4.17
CA LEU A 84 3.44 -13.54 -5.48
C LEU A 84 3.15 -12.09 -5.88
N PHE A 85 2.47 -11.32 -5.02
CA PHE A 85 2.16 -9.92 -5.28
C PHE A 85 3.41 -9.06 -5.44
N PHE A 86 4.48 -9.35 -4.69
CA PHE A 86 5.75 -8.64 -4.80
C PHE A 86 6.41 -8.87 -6.15
N ARG A 87 6.50 -10.11 -6.65
CA ARG A 87 7.02 -10.40 -8.00
C ARG A 87 6.20 -9.72 -9.09
N MET A 88 4.88 -9.64 -8.91
CA MET A 88 4.00 -8.91 -9.83
C MET A 88 4.25 -7.39 -9.85
N LEU A 89 4.98 -6.81 -8.89
CA LEU A 89 5.36 -5.39 -8.91
C LEU A 89 6.40 -5.06 -10.01
N SER A 90 7.05 -6.07 -10.60
CA SER A 90 7.94 -5.91 -11.76
C SER A 90 7.16 -5.60 -13.06
N ILE A 91 5.86 -5.92 -13.09
CA ILE A 91 5.03 -5.74 -14.29
C ILE A 91 4.81 -4.25 -14.58
N ARG A 92 4.92 -3.87 -15.86
CA ARG A 92 4.67 -2.50 -16.37
C ARG A 92 3.17 -2.17 -16.40
N ASP A 93 2.56 -2.03 -15.23
CA ASP A 93 1.18 -1.59 -15.05
C ASP A 93 1.09 -0.72 -13.79
N LYS A 94 1.10 0.60 -13.97
CA LYS A 94 1.08 1.56 -12.86
C LYS A 94 -0.12 1.35 -11.93
N ALA A 95 -1.30 1.13 -12.48
CA ALA A 95 -2.52 0.98 -11.69
C ALA A 95 -2.49 -0.30 -10.85
N LEU A 96 -1.97 -1.38 -11.42
CA LEU A 96 -1.76 -2.64 -10.71
C LEU A 96 -0.69 -2.49 -9.61
N ARG A 97 0.47 -1.90 -9.90
CA ARG A 97 1.56 -1.73 -8.92
C ARG A 97 1.09 -0.97 -7.68
N VAL A 98 0.40 0.14 -7.87
CA VAL A 98 -0.17 0.94 -6.75
C VAL A 98 -1.21 0.14 -5.97
N SER A 99 -2.05 -0.65 -6.65
CA SER A 99 -3.05 -1.50 -6.01
C SER A 99 -2.40 -2.64 -5.21
N LEU A 100 -1.37 -3.29 -5.75
CA LEU A 100 -0.64 -4.38 -5.10
C LEU A 100 0.13 -3.88 -3.89
N HIS A 101 0.83 -2.75 -4.01
CA HIS A 101 1.53 -2.10 -2.91
C HIS A 101 0.59 -1.82 -1.73
N SER A 102 -0.55 -1.18 -2.03
CA SER A 102 -1.59 -0.88 -1.05
C SER A 102 -2.16 -2.14 -0.41
N GLN A 103 -2.34 -3.21 -1.20
CA GLN A 103 -2.86 -4.49 -0.73
C GLN A 103 -1.88 -5.20 0.20
N ILE A 104 -0.59 -5.29 -0.15
CA ILE A 104 0.46 -5.91 0.68
C ILE A 104 0.48 -5.25 2.07
N ILE A 105 0.42 -3.91 2.12
CA ILE A 105 0.42 -3.15 3.37
C ILE A 105 -0.87 -3.36 4.16
N ALA A 106 -2.02 -3.39 3.49
CA ALA A 106 -3.29 -3.70 4.13
C ALA A 106 -3.28 -5.12 4.73
N ASP A 107 -2.65 -6.08 4.06
CA ASP A 107 -2.57 -7.47 4.48
C ASP A 107 -1.71 -7.62 5.73
N ILE A 108 -0.50 -7.05 5.71
CA ILE A 108 0.42 -7.05 6.86
C ILE A 108 -0.19 -6.28 8.04
N LYS A 109 -0.87 -5.16 7.77
CA LYS A 109 -1.60 -4.41 8.81
C LYS A 109 -2.71 -5.26 9.41
N SER A 110 -3.51 -5.94 8.59
CA SER A 110 -4.62 -6.78 9.05
C SER A 110 -4.14 -7.95 9.91
N LEU A 111 -3.00 -8.54 9.57
CA LEU A 111 -2.37 -9.60 10.33
C LEU A 111 -2.00 -9.16 11.76
N ASN A 112 -1.56 -7.91 11.90
CA ASN A 112 -1.10 -7.34 13.17
C ASN A 112 -2.19 -6.53 13.91
N GLN A 113 -3.47 -6.58 13.47
CA GLN A 113 -4.55 -5.76 14.07
C GLN A 113 -4.88 -6.15 15.52
N LYS A 114 -4.86 -7.44 15.85
CA LYS A 114 -5.21 -7.94 17.19
C LYS A 114 -3.96 -8.10 18.06
N HIS A 115 -3.02 -8.89 17.57
CA HIS A 115 -1.72 -9.13 18.20
C HIS A 115 -0.65 -9.19 17.12
N LYS A 116 0.59 -8.85 17.48
CA LYS A 116 1.73 -8.97 16.56
C LYS A 116 2.01 -10.46 16.32
N ASN A 117 1.82 -10.93 15.09
CA ASN A 117 2.16 -12.30 14.71
C ASN A 117 3.65 -12.38 14.35
N GLU A 118 4.49 -12.48 15.38
CA GLU A 118 5.94 -12.41 15.26
C GLU A 118 6.52 -13.47 14.30
N GLN A 119 5.96 -14.68 14.31
CA GLN A 119 6.44 -15.77 13.44
C GLN A 119 6.21 -15.45 11.96
N LEU A 120 5.01 -14.98 11.59
CA LEU A 120 4.71 -14.62 10.21
C LEU A 120 5.41 -13.33 9.79
N ASN A 121 5.52 -12.34 10.69
CA ASN A 121 6.28 -11.12 10.44
C ASN A 121 7.74 -11.45 10.12
N ARG A 122 8.40 -12.31 10.92
CA ARG A 122 9.78 -12.72 10.65
C ARG A 122 9.96 -13.39 9.30
N LYS A 123 9.01 -14.24 8.87
CA LYS A 123 9.03 -14.86 7.54
C LYS A 123 8.94 -13.81 6.43
N LEU A 124 7.99 -12.88 6.53
CA LEU A 124 7.77 -11.83 5.54
C LEU A 124 8.92 -10.80 5.51
N GLN A 125 9.47 -10.42 6.66
CA GLN A 125 10.65 -9.57 6.78
C GLN A 125 11.85 -10.24 6.14
N THR A 126 12.11 -11.52 6.44
CA THR A 126 13.22 -12.28 5.84
C THR A 126 13.12 -12.28 4.31
N PHE A 127 11.92 -12.51 3.77
CA PHE A 127 11.67 -12.41 2.34
C PHE A 127 11.99 -11.02 1.79
N LEU A 128 11.44 -9.94 2.36
CA LEU A 128 11.69 -8.58 1.86
C LEU A 128 13.15 -8.13 2.01
N PHE A 129 13.84 -8.58 3.06
CA PHE A 129 15.27 -8.31 3.23
C PHE A 129 16.12 -9.02 2.18
N GLN A 130 15.75 -10.25 1.80
CA GLN A 130 16.38 -10.93 0.67
C GLN A 130 16.19 -10.14 -0.63
N MET A 131 14.99 -9.60 -0.88
CA MET A 131 14.71 -8.81 -2.09
C MET A 131 15.54 -7.51 -2.17
N ILE A 132 15.98 -6.94 -1.05
CA ILE A 132 16.84 -5.74 -1.05
C ILE A 132 18.29 -6.09 -1.42
N GLN A 133 18.70 -7.33 -1.21
CA GLN A 133 20.03 -7.83 -1.57
C GLN A 133 20.10 -8.35 -3.01
N GLU A 134 18.97 -8.41 -3.72
CA GLU A 134 18.93 -8.82 -5.12
C GLU A 134 19.43 -7.69 -6.04
N ASN A 135 19.88 -8.07 -7.24
CA ASN A 135 20.45 -7.13 -8.22
C ASN A 135 19.40 -6.38 -9.06
N ASP A 136 18.10 -6.67 -8.90
CA ASP A 136 17.05 -5.98 -9.64
C ASP A 136 16.72 -4.65 -8.96
N GLU A 137 17.26 -3.56 -9.52
CA GLU A 137 17.07 -2.20 -9.04
C GLU A 137 15.58 -1.85 -8.84
N LEU A 138 14.69 -2.33 -9.71
CA LEU A 138 13.25 -2.06 -9.61
C LEU A 138 12.69 -2.70 -8.36
N LEU A 139 12.93 -3.99 -8.16
CA LEU A 139 12.43 -4.73 -7.00
C LEU A 139 13.01 -4.19 -5.71
N VAL A 140 14.30 -3.83 -5.67
CA VAL A 140 14.93 -3.22 -4.49
C VAL A 140 14.25 -1.90 -4.13
N LYS A 141 14.00 -1.01 -5.09
CA LYS A 141 13.24 0.23 -4.86
C LYS A 141 11.85 -0.07 -4.29
N ARG A 142 11.12 -1.03 -4.87
CA ARG A 142 9.78 -1.40 -4.38
C ARG A 142 9.81 -2.01 -2.98
N ALA A 143 10.81 -2.82 -2.65
CA ALA A 143 11.00 -3.35 -1.30
C ALA A 143 11.28 -2.24 -0.29
N LEU A 144 12.14 -1.27 -0.61
CA LEU A 144 12.45 -0.14 0.25
C LEU A 144 11.23 0.74 0.53
N HIS A 145 10.41 1.01 -0.48
CA HIS A 145 9.14 1.73 -0.29
C HIS A 145 8.20 0.99 0.66
N LEU A 146 8.03 -0.33 0.47
CA LEU A 146 7.21 -1.16 1.35
C LEU A 146 7.71 -1.14 2.80
N LEU A 147 9.01 -1.37 3.02
CA LEU A 147 9.60 -1.35 4.37
C LEU A 147 9.46 0.03 5.02
N SER A 148 9.73 1.09 4.27
CA SER A 148 9.63 2.46 4.75
C SER A 148 8.21 2.82 5.18
N GLU A 149 7.20 2.34 4.43
CA GLU A 149 5.79 2.59 4.77
C GLU A 149 5.33 1.73 5.96
N LEU A 150 5.75 0.47 6.05
CA LEU A 150 5.43 -0.42 7.18
C LEU A 150 6.04 0.07 8.51
N PHE A 151 7.26 0.62 8.45
CA PHE A 151 7.92 1.25 9.58
C PHE A 151 7.18 2.51 10.04
N ARG A 152 6.82 3.41 9.11
CA ARG A 152 6.09 4.65 9.45
C ARG A 152 4.70 4.38 10.03
N ARG A 153 4.03 3.33 9.55
CA ARG A 153 2.75 2.85 10.12
C ARG A 153 2.91 2.17 11.48
N ARG A 154 4.13 2.12 12.04
CA ARG A 154 4.52 1.47 13.30
C ARG A 154 4.13 -0.01 13.37
N ILE A 155 4.04 -0.68 12.21
CA ILE A 155 3.71 -2.11 12.14
C ILE A 155 4.98 -2.93 12.41
N TRP A 156 6.06 -2.61 11.68
CA TRP A 156 7.40 -3.18 11.86
C TRP A 156 8.35 -2.06 12.33
N ASN A 157 8.33 -1.81 13.64
CA ASN A 157 9.18 -0.82 14.30
C ASN A 157 10.29 -1.56 15.06
N ASP A 158 11.18 -2.18 14.32
CA ASP A 158 12.28 -3.00 14.81
C ASP A 158 13.63 -2.51 14.27
N GLU A 159 14.66 -2.63 15.11
CA GLU A 159 16.06 -2.25 14.79
C GLU A 159 16.56 -2.96 13.53
N ARG A 160 16.18 -4.24 13.35
CA ARG A 160 16.58 -5.02 12.19
C ARG A 160 16.09 -4.40 10.87
N THR A 161 14.85 -3.94 10.80
CA THR A 161 14.31 -3.27 9.61
C THR A 161 15.08 -1.99 9.30
N VAL A 162 15.40 -1.18 10.32
CA VAL A 162 16.19 0.06 10.14
C VAL A 162 17.60 -0.27 9.63
N ASN A 163 18.27 -1.25 10.22
CA ASN A 163 19.62 -1.65 9.81
C ASN A 163 19.66 -2.18 8.37
N VAL A 164 18.61 -2.90 7.92
CA VAL A 164 18.54 -3.33 6.51
C VAL A 164 18.34 -2.13 5.58
N ILE A 165 17.52 -1.14 5.97
CA ILE A 165 17.34 0.06 5.15
C ILE A 165 18.62 0.91 5.11
N SER A 166 19.38 1.01 6.21
CA SER A 166 20.64 1.75 6.20
C SER A 166 21.73 1.07 5.38
N LEU A 167 21.76 -0.27 5.35
CA LEU A 167 22.65 -1.00 4.44
C LEU A 167 22.34 -0.69 2.97
N ALA A 168 21.07 -0.43 2.63
CA ALA A 168 20.69 -0.03 1.28
C ALA A 168 21.21 1.37 0.88
N CYS A 169 21.66 2.20 1.83
CA CYS A 169 22.38 3.44 1.51
C CYS A 169 23.72 3.18 0.79
N PHE A 170 24.31 2.00 0.94
CA PHE A 170 25.58 1.66 0.30
C PHE A 170 25.43 0.95 -1.05
N HIS A 171 24.21 0.93 -1.60
CA HIS A 171 23.94 0.31 -2.90
C HIS A 171 24.44 1.19 -4.06
N ASP A 172 24.90 0.58 -5.15
CA ASP A 172 25.53 1.26 -6.29
C ASP A 172 24.60 2.27 -7.00
N SER A 173 23.29 2.02 -7.00
CA SER A 173 22.29 2.95 -7.56
C SER A 173 22.02 4.13 -6.63
N ALA A 174 22.27 5.34 -7.15
CA ALA A 174 21.98 6.60 -6.49
C ALA A 174 20.49 6.77 -6.13
N SER A 175 19.57 6.19 -6.92
CA SER A 175 18.14 6.25 -6.61
C SER A 175 17.79 5.45 -5.35
N ILE A 176 18.42 4.28 -5.17
CA ILE A 176 18.23 3.43 -3.99
C ILE A 176 18.79 4.13 -2.74
N PHE A 177 20.00 4.68 -2.85
CA PHE A 177 20.59 5.51 -1.80
C PHE A 177 19.66 6.65 -1.39
N LEU A 178 19.10 7.39 -2.36
CA LEU A 178 18.26 8.54 -2.09
C LEU A 178 16.96 8.17 -1.35
N ILE A 179 16.34 7.04 -1.68
CA ILE A 179 15.17 6.52 -0.97
C ILE A 179 15.52 6.15 0.47
N ALA A 180 16.62 5.42 0.67
CA ALA A 180 17.09 5.02 2.00
C ALA A 180 17.52 6.22 2.87
N ALA A 181 18.22 7.20 2.29
CA ALA A 181 18.63 8.43 2.98
C ALA A 181 17.42 9.28 3.40
N ARG A 182 16.42 9.44 2.54
CA ARG A 182 15.17 10.14 2.89
C ARG A 182 14.41 9.44 4.02
N PHE A 183 14.43 8.12 4.03
CA PHE A 183 13.90 7.34 5.14
C PHE A 183 14.60 7.65 6.46
N LEU A 184 15.94 7.69 6.49
CA LEU A 184 16.69 8.01 7.70
C LEU A 184 16.46 9.46 8.17
N LEU A 185 16.28 10.40 7.24
CA LEU A 185 16.04 11.82 7.53
C LEU A 185 14.61 12.13 7.98
N GLY A 186 13.69 11.16 7.94
CA GLY A 186 12.30 11.37 8.34
C GLY A 186 11.49 12.27 7.40
N SER A 187 12.01 12.63 6.22
CA SER A 187 11.37 13.51 5.23
C SER A 187 10.26 12.82 4.40
N ASN A 188 9.87 11.62 4.80
CA ASN A 188 8.97 10.71 4.09
C ASN A 188 7.47 11.03 4.20
N GLN A 189 7.06 12.28 4.49
CA GLN A 189 5.65 12.62 4.70
C GLN A 189 4.73 12.29 3.50
N ASN A 190 5.30 12.02 2.31
CA ASN A 190 4.56 11.74 1.07
C ASN A 190 5.01 10.47 0.30
N LEU A 191 5.48 9.38 0.94
CA LEU A 191 5.91 8.19 0.17
C LEU A 191 4.82 7.60 -0.75
N ASP A 192 3.53 7.67 -0.40
CA ASP A 192 2.48 7.18 -1.30
C ASP A 192 2.46 7.96 -2.63
N SER A 193 2.70 9.27 -2.57
CA SER A 193 2.80 10.15 -3.73
C SER A 193 4.10 9.92 -4.50
N GLU A 194 5.20 9.71 -3.78
CA GLU A 194 6.52 9.42 -4.37
C GLU A 194 6.54 8.06 -5.08
N TYR A 195 6.01 7.01 -4.44
CA TYR A 195 5.85 5.70 -5.04
C TYR A 195 4.99 5.75 -6.31
N GLN A 196 3.91 6.55 -6.29
CA GLN A 196 3.06 6.74 -7.48
C GLN A 196 3.78 7.51 -8.60
N ALA A 197 4.64 8.46 -8.26
CA ALA A 197 5.46 9.19 -9.23
C ALA A 197 6.53 8.29 -9.84
N GLU A 198 7.30 7.57 -9.02
CA GLU A 198 8.32 6.62 -9.47
C GLU A 198 7.73 5.41 -10.21
N SER A 199 6.51 4.98 -9.86
CA SER A 199 5.78 3.97 -10.63
C SER A 199 5.32 4.47 -12.00
N GLY A 200 5.33 5.79 -12.23
CA GLY A 200 4.97 6.40 -13.50
C GLY A 200 6.16 6.68 -14.42
N SER A 201 7.31 7.07 -13.88
CA SER A 201 8.50 7.46 -14.67
C SER A 201 9.16 6.33 -15.44
N GLU A 202 8.87 5.07 -15.10
CA GLU A 202 9.32 3.89 -15.86
C GLU A 202 8.48 3.61 -17.12
N SER A 203 7.51 4.49 -17.41
CA SER A 203 6.60 4.41 -18.54
C SER A 203 6.56 5.79 -19.21
N ASP A 204 7.56 6.11 -20.01
CA ASP A 204 7.34 6.86 -21.27
C ASP A 204 8.62 6.98 -22.09
N GLY A 205 8.65 6.24 -23.20
CA GLY A 205 9.16 6.77 -24.44
C GLY A 205 7.98 7.40 -25.19
N GLU A 206 7.99 8.73 -25.25
CA GLU A 206 7.31 9.64 -26.19
C GLU A 206 5.84 9.37 -26.56
N GLU A 207 4.95 10.28 -26.14
CA GLU A 207 4.19 11.15 -27.07
C GLU A 207 3.63 12.35 -26.29
N GLU A 208 4.33 13.48 -26.36
CA GLU A 208 3.76 14.79 -26.06
C GLU A 208 2.72 15.13 -27.13
N THR A 209 1.43 14.98 -26.78
CA THR A 209 0.39 15.76 -27.47
C THR A 209 -0.07 16.87 -26.55
N GLU A 210 0.46 18.06 -26.80
CA GLU A 210 -0.19 19.31 -26.45
C GLU A 210 -1.62 19.31 -27.00
N SER A 211 -2.61 19.55 -26.12
CA SER A 211 -3.63 20.59 -26.27
C SER A 211 -4.91 20.22 -25.51
N GLY A 212 -5.38 21.13 -24.65
CA GLY A 212 -6.65 20.95 -23.96
C GLY A 212 -6.81 21.81 -22.70
N LYS A 213 -6.62 23.12 -22.81
CA LYS A 213 -6.99 24.10 -21.76
C LYS A 213 -8.48 23.97 -21.42
N GLY A 214 -8.79 23.27 -20.34
CA GLY A 214 -10.11 23.26 -19.71
C GLY A 214 -10.02 23.74 -18.26
N LYS A 215 -10.16 25.06 -18.04
CA LYS A 215 -10.32 25.65 -16.70
C LYS A 215 -11.53 25.01 -16.00
N LYS A 216 -11.29 24.13 -15.04
CA LYS A 216 -12.27 23.75 -14.01
C LYS A 216 -11.76 24.23 -12.65
N ASN A 217 -12.64 24.94 -11.94
CA ASN A 217 -12.39 25.67 -10.71
C ASN A 217 -11.51 24.92 -9.71
N LYS A 218 -10.37 25.51 -9.37
CA LYS A 218 -9.59 25.18 -8.18
C LYS A 218 -10.46 25.49 -6.96
N GLY A 219 -11.06 24.46 -6.37
CA GLY A 219 -11.49 24.52 -4.98
C GLY A 219 -10.25 24.80 -4.13
N LEU A 220 -10.22 25.94 -3.44
CA LEU A 220 -9.18 26.29 -2.48
C LEU A 220 -9.02 25.13 -1.48
N LYS A 221 -7.85 24.49 -1.47
CA LYS A 221 -7.45 23.57 -0.40
C LYS A 221 -7.09 24.44 0.80
N PHE A 222 -7.80 24.22 1.90
CA PHE A 222 -7.59 24.93 3.16
C PHE A 222 -6.45 24.24 3.91
N ASP A 223 -5.33 24.95 4.08
CA ASP A 223 -4.16 24.46 4.81
C ASP A 223 -4.42 24.53 6.33
N SER A 224 -4.05 23.48 7.06
CA SER A 224 -4.45 23.30 8.46
C SER A 224 -3.50 23.97 9.45
N SER A 225 -3.11 25.21 9.18
CA SER A 225 -2.28 26.01 10.09
C SER A 225 -3.00 27.30 10.48
N GLY A 226 -3.37 27.38 11.76
CA GLY A 226 -3.58 28.64 12.47
C GLY A 226 -4.90 29.37 12.20
N ILE A 227 -5.80 29.32 13.18
CA ILE A 227 -6.72 30.36 13.71
C ILE A 227 -7.50 31.27 12.72
N GLU A 228 -6.92 31.78 11.64
CA GLU A 228 -7.53 32.68 10.64
C GLU A 228 -8.65 32.01 9.81
N GLY A 229 -8.51 30.72 9.51
CA GLY A 229 -9.54 29.96 8.77
C GLY A 229 -10.90 29.89 9.45
N LYS A 230 -10.86 29.75 10.78
CA LYS A 230 -12.06 29.62 11.60
C LYS A 230 -12.82 30.93 11.66
N ALA A 231 -12.10 32.05 11.78
CA ALA A 231 -12.67 33.40 11.76
C ALA A 231 -13.27 33.78 10.40
N MET A 232 -12.61 33.42 9.30
CA MET A 232 -13.12 33.67 7.95
C MET A 232 -14.36 32.81 7.62
N TRP A 233 -14.38 31.54 8.06
CA TRP A 233 -15.54 30.66 7.91
C TRP A 233 -16.74 31.12 8.75
N GLU A 234 -16.49 31.62 9.97
CA GLU A 234 -17.51 32.18 10.85
C GLU A 234 -18.10 33.51 10.34
N ALA A 235 -17.31 34.33 9.64
CA ALA A 235 -17.80 35.55 8.99
C ALA A 235 -18.71 35.26 7.79
N PHE A 236 -18.41 34.22 7.00
CA PHE A 236 -19.13 33.91 5.77
C PHE A 236 -20.52 33.27 5.99
N HIS A 237 -20.86 32.80 7.20
CA HIS A 237 -22.06 31.97 7.46
C HIS A 237 -23.00 32.50 8.55
N LYS A 238 -22.84 33.76 8.99
CA LYS A 238 -23.75 34.40 9.95
C LYS A 238 -25.14 34.75 9.40
N THR A 239 -25.39 34.60 8.09
CA THR A 239 -26.68 34.96 7.46
C THR A 239 -27.45 33.74 6.92
N SER A 240 -27.86 32.79 7.78
CA SER A 240 -29.05 31.95 7.51
C SER A 240 -29.41 31.03 8.69
N LYS A 241 -30.69 31.02 9.07
CA LYS A 241 -31.27 30.19 10.15
C LYS A 241 -31.21 28.67 9.91
N LYS A 242 -30.74 28.18 8.75
CA LYS A 242 -30.46 26.74 8.50
C LYS A 242 -29.14 26.23 9.11
N SER A 243 -28.38 27.09 9.80
CA SER A 243 -27.00 26.83 10.28
C SER A 243 -26.89 25.97 11.57
N THR A 244 -27.93 25.89 12.41
CA THR A 244 -27.84 25.25 13.73
C THR A 244 -27.58 23.73 13.69
N ARG A 245 -28.17 22.99 12.75
CA ARG A 245 -27.94 21.55 12.57
C ARG A 245 -26.56 21.23 11.99
N LYS A 246 -26.03 22.08 11.10
CA LYS A 246 -24.68 21.92 10.54
C LYS A 246 -23.60 22.29 11.56
N LYS A 247 -23.81 23.34 12.36
CA LYS A 247 -22.94 23.71 13.48
C LYS A 247 -22.77 22.56 14.48
N LYS A 248 -23.87 21.92 14.90
CA LYS A 248 -23.82 20.74 15.78
C LYS A 248 -23.11 19.53 15.15
N ARG A 249 -23.15 19.35 13.82
CA ARG A 249 -22.39 18.27 13.14
C ARG A 249 -20.89 18.56 13.13
N VAL A 250 -20.50 19.81 12.91
CA VAL A 250 -19.09 20.24 12.92
C VAL A 250 -18.53 20.20 14.33
N GLU A 251 -19.27 20.67 15.35
CA GLU A 251 -18.88 20.55 16.76
C GLU A 251 -18.68 19.08 17.17
N ARG A 252 -19.55 18.17 16.73
CA ARG A 252 -19.37 16.72 16.98
C ARG A 252 -18.18 16.13 16.23
N ALA A 253 -17.84 16.64 15.05
CA ALA A 253 -16.66 16.21 14.29
C ALA A 253 -15.37 16.68 14.97
N ILE A 254 -15.35 17.94 15.43
CA ILE A 254 -14.23 18.52 16.19
C ILE A 254 -14.07 17.79 17.53
N ALA A 255 -15.16 17.55 18.27
CA ALA A 255 -15.11 16.79 19.51
C ALA A 255 -14.68 15.33 19.31
N LYS A 256 -15.01 14.69 18.17
CA LYS A 256 -14.48 13.36 17.82
C LYS A 256 -12.99 13.40 17.47
N ALA A 257 -12.52 14.46 16.80
CA ALA A 257 -11.10 14.64 16.53
C ALA A 257 -10.31 14.90 17.82
N GLN A 258 -10.84 15.73 18.72
CA GLN A 258 -10.26 16.01 20.03
C GLN A 258 -10.30 14.81 20.98
N LYS A 259 -11.36 13.98 20.93
CA LYS A 259 -11.38 12.70 21.67
C LYS A 259 -10.41 11.68 21.09
N LYS A 260 -10.17 11.69 19.78
CA LYS A 260 -9.14 10.83 19.16
C LYS A 260 -7.72 11.28 19.54
N SER A 261 -7.48 12.59 19.66
CA SER A 261 -6.20 13.10 20.16
C SER A 261 -6.05 12.86 21.67
N ALA A 262 -7.12 12.99 22.47
CA ALA A 262 -7.10 12.72 23.91
C ALA A 262 -7.01 11.22 24.24
N PHE A 263 -7.57 10.33 23.42
CA PHE A 263 -7.38 8.88 23.57
C PHE A 263 -5.95 8.44 23.23
N HIS A 264 -5.15 9.31 22.59
CA HIS A 264 -3.71 9.13 22.41
C HIS A 264 -2.88 9.73 23.57
N SER A 265 -3.46 10.56 24.45
CA SER A 265 -2.71 11.24 25.52
C SER A 265 -2.75 10.55 26.88
N ASP A 266 -3.65 9.59 27.12
CA ASP A 266 -3.88 9.01 28.46
C ASP A 266 -3.19 7.65 28.73
N SER A 267 -2.28 7.20 27.86
CA SER A 267 -1.36 6.10 28.20
C SER A 267 0.02 6.67 28.52
N ASN A 268 0.25 6.95 29.81
CA ASN A 268 1.49 7.45 30.40
C ASN A 268 2.77 6.83 29.83
N GLY A 269 3.71 7.70 29.42
CA GLY A 269 5.14 7.39 29.39
C GLY A 269 5.91 7.97 28.22
N VAL A 270 6.33 9.24 28.34
CA VAL A 270 7.25 9.99 27.48
C VAL A 270 6.66 10.50 26.16
N GLU A 271 6.45 11.82 26.11
CA GLU A 271 6.31 12.62 24.90
C GLU A 271 7.57 12.49 24.03
N LEU A 272 7.61 11.45 23.21
CA LEU A 272 8.36 11.47 21.96
C LEU A 272 7.38 11.96 20.90
N GLU A 273 7.24 13.29 20.79
CA GLU A 273 6.83 13.91 19.52
C GLU A 273 7.54 13.17 18.39
N ASP A 274 6.83 12.83 17.32
CA ASP A 274 7.30 12.12 16.13
C ASP A 274 8.76 12.46 15.78
N ASN A 275 9.71 11.77 16.42
CA ASN A 275 11.10 12.13 16.28
C ASN A 275 11.47 11.78 14.84
N PRO A 276 11.81 12.76 13.99
CA PRO A 276 12.13 12.49 12.59
C PRO A 276 13.33 11.54 12.48
N PHE A 277 14.12 11.43 13.55
CA PHE A 277 15.29 10.57 13.69
C PHE A 277 15.04 9.29 14.49
N ALA A 278 13.77 8.91 14.73
CA ALA A 278 13.45 7.65 15.42
C ALA A 278 14.12 6.44 14.73
N ALA A 279 14.24 6.47 13.40
CA ALA A 279 15.01 5.47 12.66
C ALA A 279 16.50 5.51 13.01
N ILE A 280 17.13 6.69 13.02
CA ILE A 280 18.57 6.84 13.33
C ILE A 280 18.90 6.33 14.74
N MET A 281 18.02 6.59 15.72
CA MET A 281 18.22 6.12 17.10
C MET A 281 18.20 4.59 17.25
N MET A 282 17.69 3.85 16.26
CA MET A 282 17.60 2.39 16.24
C MET A 282 18.71 1.71 15.41
N LEU A 283 19.68 2.48 14.91
CA LEU A 283 20.85 1.95 14.22
C LEU A 283 21.85 1.35 15.21
N HIS A 284 22.40 0.18 14.88
CA HIS A 284 23.56 -0.34 15.60
C HIS A 284 24.81 0.44 15.17
N ASP A 285 25.34 1.22 16.11
CA ASP A 285 26.52 2.09 16.02
C ASP A 285 26.49 3.19 14.92
N PRO A 286 26.16 4.44 15.27
CA PRO A 286 26.51 5.60 14.48
C PRO A 286 27.96 6.00 14.80
N GLN A 287 28.95 5.20 14.35
CA GLN A 287 30.37 5.59 14.40
C GLN A 287 30.81 6.20 13.07
#